data_AF-A0A497NTZ8-F1
#
_entry.id   AF-A0A497NTZ8-F1
#
_cell.length_a   1.000
_cell.length_b   1.000
_cell.length_c   1.000
_cell.angle_alpha   90.00
_cell.angle_beta   90.00
_cell.angle_gamma   90.00
#
_symmetry.space_group_name_H-M   'P 1'
#
loop_
_entity.id
_entity.type
_entity.pdbx_description
1 polymer ?
#
loop_
_entity_poly.entity_id
_entity_poly.type
_entity_poly.pdbx_seq_one_letter_code
_entity_poly.pdbx_strand_id
1 'polypeptide(L)'
;MLVGFFRDKVLDGWNILLLIGSFGALITPFFALNVWHRWMRMLVYPFTFYAVNGVWRVLHSTDKSVTPAFRWLRWIRLSKRSAKLILGLSFSLGLLFAATPLFSGRAGLFGLPTTTSYLPSSMLSNSVPVQDVEDVVGAMEWLNVKMSDGSALLAHDAFLAWAELYLDSRRVKVYFKNDVEKAMNTAFEKGFGTVYFVWWNENIGWYDLSVPKDFVSVFSSGRIAVFEHRN
;
A
#
# COMPACT_ATOMS: atom_id res chain seq x y z
N MET A 1 3.96 8.01 21.45
CA MET A 1 3.26 6.88 22.08
C MET A 1 3.70 6.62 23.52
N LEU A 2 4.98 6.43 23.84
CA LEU A 2 5.44 6.06 25.20
C LEU A 2 5.03 7.03 26.33
N VAL A 3 4.98 8.33 26.04
CA VAL A 3 4.49 9.37 26.96
C VAL A 3 2.97 9.31 27.15
N GLY A 4 2.25 8.94 26.10
CA GLY A 4 0.79 8.96 26.04
C GLY A 4 0.13 7.64 26.36
N PHE A 5 0.89 6.62 26.77
CA PHE A 5 0.29 5.36 27.22
C PHE A 5 -0.56 5.60 28.47
N PHE A 6 -1.73 4.96 28.49
CA PHE A 6 -2.66 4.91 29.61
C PHE A 6 -3.31 3.52 29.60
N ARG A 7 -3.83 3.10 30.75
CA ARG A 7 -4.54 1.82 30.87
C ARG A 7 -6.02 2.04 30.71
N ASP A 8 -6.63 1.23 29.87
CA ASP A 8 -8.08 1.13 29.71
C ASP A 8 -8.42 -0.31 29.36
N LYS A 9 -9.39 -0.91 30.05
CA LYS A 9 -9.66 -2.36 29.93
C LYS A 9 -10.06 -2.76 28.50
N VAL A 10 -10.83 -1.90 27.81
CA VAL A 10 -11.30 -2.18 26.45
C VAL A 10 -10.14 -2.02 25.47
N LEU A 11 -9.39 -0.91 25.59
CA LEU A 11 -8.25 -0.63 24.73
C LEU A 11 -7.10 -1.62 24.92
N ASP A 12 -6.84 -2.04 26.16
CA ASP A 12 -5.81 -3.02 26.50
C ASP A 12 -6.20 -4.40 25.93
N GLY A 13 -7.45 -4.82 26.09
CA GLY A 13 -7.96 -6.07 25.50
C GLY A 13 -7.86 -6.06 23.98
N TRP A 14 -8.26 -4.94 23.34
CA TRP A 14 -8.16 -4.77 21.90
C TRP A 14 -6.71 -4.80 21.41
N ASN A 15 -5.79 -4.11 22.10
CA ASN A 15 -4.36 -4.14 21.78
C ASN A 15 -3.77 -5.55 21.89
N ILE A 16 -4.05 -6.27 22.97
CA ILE A 16 -3.53 -7.63 23.18
C ILE A 16 -4.02 -8.54 22.06
N LEU A 17 -5.32 -8.49 21.75
CA LEU A 17 -5.92 -9.28 20.69
C LEU A 17 -5.27 -8.98 19.33
N LEU A 18 -5.10 -7.70 18.99
CA LEU A 18 -4.44 -7.29 17.74
C LEU A 18 -2.97 -7.70 17.69
N LEU A 19 -2.22 -7.57 18.79
CA LEU A 19 -0.82 -7.96 18.85
C LEU A 19 -0.64 -9.47 18.68
N ILE A 20 -1.50 -10.29 19.30
CA ILE A 20 -1.50 -11.75 19.11
C ILE A 20 -1.76 -12.08 17.65
N GLY A 21 -2.78 -11.47 17.03
CA GLY A 21 -3.07 -11.70 15.62
C GLY A 21 -1.95 -11.24 14.68
N SER A 22 -1.28 -10.13 15.02
CA SER A 22 -0.18 -9.55 14.22
C SER A 22 1.08 -10.41 14.25
N PHE A 23 1.46 -10.92 15.44
CA PHE A 23 2.73 -11.61 15.64
C PHE A 23 2.58 -13.12 15.77
N GLY A 24 1.36 -13.66 15.71
CA GLY A 24 1.10 -15.10 15.76
C GLY A 24 1.84 -15.87 14.68
N ALA A 25 2.04 -15.28 13.50
CA ALA A 25 2.82 -15.89 12.42
C ALA A 25 4.31 -16.11 12.78
N LEU A 26 4.89 -15.32 13.68
CA LEU A 26 6.27 -15.51 14.14
C LEU A 26 6.41 -16.64 15.15
N ILE A 27 5.37 -16.89 15.95
CA ILE A 27 5.37 -17.88 17.03
C ILE A 27 4.92 -19.25 16.50
N THR A 28 3.87 -19.27 15.68
CA THR A 28 3.27 -20.48 15.13
C THR A 28 3.13 -20.36 13.60
N PRO A 29 4.24 -20.46 12.84
CA PRO A 29 4.21 -20.27 11.39
C PRO A 29 3.30 -21.30 10.68
N PHE A 30 3.19 -22.52 11.21
CA PHE A 30 2.32 -23.59 10.66
C PHE A 30 0.82 -23.36 10.89
N PHE A 31 0.46 -22.48 11.84
CA PHE A 31 -0.92 -22.12 12.18
C PHE A 31 -1.12 -20.60 12.12
N ALA A 32 -0.31 -19.92 11.30
CA ALA A 32 -0.43 -18.48 11.15
C ALA A 32 -1.85 -18.13 10.69
N LEU A 33 -2.49 -17.20 11.40
CA LEU A 33 -3.81 -16.73 11.00
C LEU A 33 -3.71 -16.21 9.57
N ASN A 34 -4.58 -16.74 8.71
CA ASN A 34 -4.75 -16.17 7.38
C ASN A 34 -5.06 -14.69 7.57
N VAL A 35 -4.42 -13.84 6.77
CA VAL A 35 -4.58 -12.38 6.85
C VAL A 35 -4.03 -11.70 8.13
N TRP A 36 -3.05 -12.30 8.83
CA TRP A 36 -2.37 -11.71 10.01
C TRP A 36 -1.93 -10.23 9.83
N HIS A 37 -1.50 -9.87 8.62
CA HIS A 37 -1.07 -8.51 8.29
C HIS A 37 -2.21 -7.47 8.41
N ARG A 38 -3.49 -7.88 8.31
CA ARG A 38 -4.64 -6.97 8.58
C ARG A 38 -4.72 -6.61 10.06
N TRP A 39 -4.44 -7.55 10.96
CA TRP A 39 -4.43 -7.30 12.41
C TRP A 39 -3.34 -6.29 12.76
N MET A 40 -2.17 -6.42 12.13
CA MET A 40 -1.07 -5.47 12.30
C MET A 40 -1.46 -4.06 11.83
N ARG A 41 -2.16 -3.95 10.69
CA ARG A 41 -2.67 -2.66 10.21
C ARG A 41 -3.71 -2.04 11.16
N MET A 42 -4.56 -2.85 11.80
CA MET A 42 -5.56 -2.37 12.75
C MET A 42 -4.96 -1.82 14.05
N LEU A 43 -3.69 -2.09 14.38
CA LEU A 43 -3.02 -1.47 15.52
C LEU A 43 -2.93 0.05 15.42
N VAL A 44 -3.12 0.62 14.22
CA VAL A 44 -3.20 2.07 14.03
C VAL A 44 -4.25 2.72 14.93
N TYR A 45 -5.41 2.07 15.14
CA TYR A 45 -6.49 2.62 15.96
C TYR A 45 -6.06 2.79 17.42
N PRO A 46 -5.66 1.73 18.15
CA PRO A 46 -5.25 1.88 19.54
C PRO A 46 -4.01 2.78 19.71
N PHE A 47 -3.05 2.70 18.78
CA PHE A 47 -1.87 3.55 18.85
C PHE A 47 -2.18 5.03 18.62
N THR A 48 -3.25 5.36 17.89
CA THR A 48 -3.72 6.73 17.74
C THR A 48 -4.20 7.30 19.06
N PHE A 49 -4.94 6.55 19.89
CA PHE A 49 -5.32 7.00 21.24
C PHE A 49 -4.09 7.32 22.10
N TYR A 50 -3.06 6.47 22.08
CA TYR A 50 -1.80 6.73 22.79
C TYR A 50 -1.00 7.90 22.19
N ALA A 51 -1.07 8.10 20.88
CA ALA A 51 -0.42 9.24 20.23
C ALA A 51 -1.09 10.55 20.65
N VAL A 52 -2.41 10.65 20.54
CA VAL A 52 -3.21 11.83 20.90
C VAL A 52 -3.04 12.17 22.38
N ASN A 53 -3.15 11.19 23.28
CA ASN A 53 -2.93 11.43 24.71
C ASN A 53 -1.48 11.88 24.98
N GLY A 54 -0.51 11.39 24.22
CA GLY A 54 0.89 11.83 24.32
C GLY A 54 1.06 13.29 23.92
N VAL A 55 0.47 13.69 22.79
CA VAL A 55 0.44 15.08 22.33
C VAL A 55 -0.24 15.98 23.37
N TRP A 56 -1.41 15.57 23.87
CA TRP A 56 -2.16 16.28 24.90
C TRP A 56 -1.29 16.56 26.13
N ARG A 57 -0.61 15.53 26.67
CA ARG A 57 0.30 15.65 27.82
C ARG A 57 1.48 16.58 27.55
N VAL A 58 2.09 16.53 26.37
CA VAL A 58 3.22 17.42 26.00
C VAL A 58 2.78 18.89 25.96
N LEU A 59 1.58 19.16 25.42
CA LEU A 59 1.05 20.52 25.30
C LEU A 59 0.61 21.08 26.65
N HIS A 60 -0.07 20.28 27.48
CA HIS A 60 -0.69 20.71 28.74
C HIS A 60 0.17 20.48 30.00
N SER A 61 1.33 19.83 29.90
CA SER A 61 2.21 19.64 31.06
C SER A 61 2.66 20.99 31.62
N THR A 62 2.44 21.20 32.92
CA THR A 62 2.98 22.33 33.69
C THR A 62 4.44 22.11 34.11
N ASP A 63 4.93 20.87 34.04
CA ASP A 63 6.29 20.50 34.39
C ASP A 63 7.29 20.86 33.27
N LYS A 64 8.55 21.11 33.65
CA LYS A 64 9.66 21.42 32.72
C LYS A 64 10.06 20.19 31.89
N SER A 65 9.70 18.99 32.35
CA SER A 65 9.99 17.73 31.69
C SER A 65 8.73 16.92 31.41
N VAL A 66 8.81 16.06 30.40
CA VAL A 66 7.76 15.10 30.05
C VAL A 66 8.34 13.70 30.28
N THR A 67 7.65 12.92 31.12
CA THR A 67 8.11 11.57 31.49
C THR A 67 7.30 10.51 30.76
N PRO A 68 7.93 9.39 30.35
CA PRO A 68 7.22 8.24 29.81
C PRO A 68 6.25 7.64 30.83
N ALA A 69 5.13 7.08 30.36
CA ALA A 69 4.14 6.46 31.23
C ALA A 69 4.66 5.17 31.90
N PHE A 70 5.59 4.47 31.24
CA PHE A 70 6.18 3.24 31.75
C PHE A 70 7.26 3.54 32.80
N ARG A 71 7.13 2.93 34.00
CA ARG A 71 8.03 3.16 35.15
C ARG A 71 9.50 2.86 34.83
N TRP A 72 9.76 1.79 34.07
CA TRP A 72 11.11 1.37 33.69
C TRP A 72 11.77 2.26 32.62
N LEU A 73 10.99 3.07 31.90
CA LEU A 73 11.48 4.04 30.91
C LEU A 73 11.59 5.46 31.48
N ARG A 74 11.34 5.68 32.78
CA ARG A 74 11.39 7.01 33.42
C ARG A 74 12.75 7.70 33.37
N TRP A 75 13.82 6.94 33.12
CA TRP A 75 15.17 7.48 32.91
C TRP A 75 15.26 8.32 31.63
N ILE A 76 14.41 8.05 30.63
CA ILE A 76 14.31 8.82 29.39
C ILE A 76 13.43 10.06 29.61
N ARG A 77 13.93 11.01 30.40
CA ARG A 77 13.25 12.30 30.59
C ARG A 77 13.49 13.19 29.38
N LEU A 78 12.43 13.59 28.71
CA LEU A 78 12.51 14.55 27.62
C LEU A 78 12.18 15.94 28.16
N SER A 79 13.00 16.94 27.83
CA SER A 79 12.66 18.33 28.12
C SER A 79 11.41 18.74 27.34
N LYS A 80 10.59 19.63 27.88
CA LYS A 80 9.40 20.13 27.17
C LYS A 80 9.74 20.77 25.82
N ARG A 81 10.89 21.45 25.72
CA ARG A 81 11.38 22.04 24.46
C ARG A 81 11.68 20.95 23.43
N SER A 82 12.43 19.92 23.81
CA SER A 82 12.76 18.79 22.94
C SER A 82 11.49 18.05 22.48
N ALA A 83 10.53 17.82 23.39
CA ALA A 83 9.28 17.15 23.05
C ALA A 83 8.44 17.96 22.03
N LYS A 84 8.36 19.28 22.19
CA LYS A 84 7.69 20.17 21.22
C LYS A 84 8.41 20.20 19.86
N LEU A 85 9.74 20.21 19.86
CA LEU A 85 10.54 20.16 18.63
C LEU A 85 10.33 18.85 17.89
N ILE A 86 10.34 17.71 18.58
CA ILE A 86 10.07 16.39 17.97
C ILE A 86 8.66 16.35 17.40
N LEU A 87 7.66 16.88 18.13
CA LEU A 87 6.29 16.96 17.65
C LEU A 87 6.17 17.84 16.39
N GLY A 88 6.78 19.03 16.43
CA GLY A 88 6.81 19.95 15.29
C GLY A 88 7.48 19.32 14.08
N LEU A 89 8.65 18.71 14.26
CA LEU A 89 9.37 18.01 13.20
C LEU A 89 8.54 16.85 12.62
N SER A 90 7.89 16.06 13.47
CA SER A 90 7.03 14.94 13.02
C SER A 90 5.86 15.45 12.19
N PHE A 91 5.23 16.55 12.61
CA PHE A 91 4.14 17.19 11.89
C PHE A 91 4.61 17.77 10.55
N SER A 92 5.76 18.47 10.53
CA SER A 92 6.36 19.00 9.30
C SER A 92 6.73 17.88 8.32
N LEU A 93 7.31 16.77 8.79
CA LEU A 93 7.60 15.60 7.95
C LEU A 93 6.30 14.97 7.42
N GLY A 94 5.24 14.90 8.22
CA GLY A 94 3.92 14.45 7.78
C GLY A 94 3.33 15.34 6.69
N LEU A 95 3.44 16.66 6.83
CA LEU A 95 3.03 17.61 5.80
C LEU A 95 3.84 17.46 4.52
N LEU A 96 5.17 17.29 4.64
CA LEU A 96 6.02 17.01 3.48
C LEU A 96 5.60 15.70 2.79
N PHE A 97 5.34 14.64 3.56
CA PHE A 97 4.87 13.37 3.00
C PHE A 97 3.51 13.50 2.29
N ALA A 98 2.63 14.36 2.80
CA ALA A 98 1.31 14.62 2.22
C ALA A 98 1.37 15.49 0.95
N ALA A 99 2.26 16.49 0.92
CA ALA A 99 2.26 17.53 -0.11
C ALA A 99 3.34 17.34 -1.19
N THR A 100 4.38 16.54 -0.95
CA THR A 100 5.45 16.38 -1.94
C THR A 100 4.99 15.49 -3.10
N PRO A 101 5.01 15.98 -4.35
CA PRO A 101 4.73 15.14 -5.51
C PRO A 101 5.88 14.15 -5.74
N LEU A 102 5.63 13.15 -6.58
CA LEU A 102 6.67 12.22 -7.02
C LEU A 102 7.71 12.97 -7.88
N PHE A 103 8.98 12.90 -7.48
CA PHE A 103 10.09 13.40 -8.32
C PHE A 103 10.18 12.53 -9.58
N SER A 104 10.10 13.20 -10.74
CA SER A 104 10.09 12.57 -12.07
C SER A 104 9.02 11.48 -12.26
N GLY A 105 7.94 11.51 -11.47
CA GLY A 105 6.90 10.47 -11.49
C GLY A 105 7.35 9.10 -10.94
N ARG A 106 8.54 9.01 -10.32
CA ARG A 106 9.15 7.74 -9.90
C ARG A 106 9.31 7.58 -8.39
N ALA A 107 9.71 8.62 -7.67
CA ALA A 107 9.98 8.48 -6.25
C ALA A 107 9.63 9.76 -5.50
N GLY A 108 8.92 9.64 -4.39
CA GLY A 108 8.70 10.73 -3.44
C GLY A 108 9.87 10.89 -2.47
N LEU A 109 9.76 11.89 -1.59
CA LEU A 109 10.80 12.21 -0.61
C LEU A 109 11.05 11.07 0.40
N PHE A 110 10.05 10.23 0.65
CA PHE A 110 10.08 9.19 1.68
C PHE A 110 10.05 7.79 1.07
N GLY A 111 11.04 7.43 0.24
CA GLY A 111 11.11 6.10 -0.37
C GLY A 111 12.53 5.55 -0.45
N LEU A 112 12.69 4.26 -0.16
CA LEU A 112 13.87 3.49 -0.57
C LEU A 112 13.46 2.60 -1.74
N PRO A 113 14.34 2.37 -2.74
CA PRO A 113 14.00 1.54 -3.91
C PRO A 113 13.46 0.15 -3.57
N THR A 114 13.84 -0.40 -2.41
CA THR A 114 13.43 -1.73 -1.95
C THR A 114 12.09 -1.74 -1.20
N THR A 115 11.60 -0.58 -0.75
CA THR A 115 10.39 -0.49 0.08
C THR A 115 9.22 0.21 -0.62
N THR A 116 9.45 0.93 -1.72
CA THR A 116 8.43 1.68 -2.47
C THR A 116 7.27 0.83 -2.98
N SER A 117 7.50 -0.45 -3.27
CA SER A 117 6.44 -1.39 -3.65
C SER A 117 5.49 -1.76 -2.49
N TYR A 118 5.87 -1.48 -1.24
CA TYR A 118 5.11 -1.82 -0.04
C TYR A 118 4.65 -0.59 0.75
N LEU A 119 5.43 0.49 0.73
CA LEU A 119 5.15 1.76 1.38
C LEU A 119 5.26 2.87 0.33
N PRO A 120 4.16 3.62 0.08
CA PRO A 120 4.21 4.70 -0.88
C PRO A 120 5.18 5.77 -0.39
N SER A 121 5.90 6.37 -1.32
CA SER A 121 6.92 7.38 -1.01
C SER A 121 6.36 8.79 -0.81
N SER A 122 5.05 8.94 -1.03
CA SER A 122 4.23 10.15 -0.82
C SER A 122 2.76 9.74 -0.70
N MET A 123 1.91 10.54 -0.02
CA MET A 123 0.45 10.33 -0.04
C MET A 123 -0.18 10.55 -1.43
N LEU A 124 0.54 11.20 -2.35
CA LEU A 124 0.12 11.41 -3.73
C LEU A 124 0.48 10.23 -4.65
N SER A 125 0.74 9.06 -4.08
CA SER A 125 1.11 7.85 -4.79
C SER A 125 0.21 6.69 -4.36
N ASN A 126 -0.35 5.98 -5.34
CA ASN A 126 -1.03 4.71 -5.13
C ASN A 126 -0.22 3.58 -5.81
N SER A 127 -0.86 2.44 -6.12
CA SER A 127 -0.31 1.39 -6.98
C SER A 127 0.00 1.88 -8.41
N VAL A 128 -0.55 3.04 -8.78
CA VAL A 128 -0.24 3.78 -9.99
C VAL A 128 0.01 5.26 -9.62
N PRO A 129 0.88 5.99 -10.33
CA PRO A 129 1.03 7.44 -10.15
C PRO A 129 -0.30 8.17 -10.38
N VAL A 130 -0.56 9.23 -9.61
CA VAL A 130 -1.82 10.02 -9.72
C VAL A 130 -2.07 10.54 -11.14
N GLN A 131 -1.00 10.93 -11.86
CA GLN A 131 -1.11 11.42 -13.23
C GLN A 131 -1.59 10.37 -14.24
N ASP A 132 -1.47 9.07 -13.91
CA ASP A 132 -1.91 7.99 -14.80
C ASP A 132 -3.30 7.46 -14.42
N VAL A 133 -3.93 7.97 -13.35
CA VAL A 133 -5.20 7.41 -12.84
C VAL A 133 -6.30 7.46 -13.90
N GLU A 134 -6.48 8.59 -14.58
CA GLU A 134 -7.49 8.73 -15.63
C GLU A 134 -7.22 7.77 -16.80
N ASP A 135 -5.95 7.60 -17.17
CA ASP A 135 -5.52 6.67 -18.22
C ASP A 135 -5.80 5.20 -17.86
N VAL A 136 -5.58 4.83 -16.60
CA VAL A 136 -5.89 3.50 -16.08
C VAL A 136 -7.39 3.25 -16.09
N VAL A 137 -8.19 4.22 -15.66
CA VAL A 137 -9.65 4.12 -15.70
C VAL A 137 -10.12 3.93 -17.14
N GLY A 138 -9.62 4.75 -18.08
CA GLY A 138 -9.94 4.62 -19.50
C GLY A 138 -9.56 3.25 -20.08
N ALA A 139 -8.40 2.71 -19.72
CA ALA A 139 -7.98 1.37 -20.14
C ALA A 139 -8.89 0.27 -19.58
N MET A 140 -9.34 0.38 -18.32
CA MET A 140 -10.24 -0.60 -17.70
C MET A 140 -11.65 -0.52 -18.29
N GLU A 141 -12.17 0.68 -18.54
CA GLU A 141 -13.48 0.87 -19.19
C GLU A 141 -13.48 0.32 -20.62
N TRP A 142 -12.40 0.58 -21.37
CA TRP A 142 -12.21 0.02 -22.71
C TRP A 142 -12.18 -1.52 -22.68
N LEU A 143 -11.44 -2.11 -21.74
CA LEU A 143 -11.38 -3.55 -21.54
C LEU A 143 -12.74 -4.16 -21.18
N ASN A 144 -13.51 -3.48 -20.33
CA ASN A 144 -14.82 -3.98 -19.91
C ASN A 144 -15.78 -4.19 -21.09
N VAL A 145 -15.67 -3.33 -22.12
CA VAL A 145 -16.43 -3.44 -23.38
C VAL A 145 -15.79 -4.46 -24.33
N LYS A 146 -14.46 -4.49 -24.44
CA LYS A 146 -13.76 -5.28 -25.46
C LYS A 146 -13.63 -6.77 -25.12
N MET A 147 -13.49 -7.10 -23.83
CA MET A 147 -13.32 -8.48 -23.40
C MET A 147 -14.54 -9.33 -23.76
N SER A 148 -14.29 -10.56 -24.20
CA SER A 148 -15.28 -11.61 -24.42
C SER A 148 -15.14 -12.72 -23.38
N ASP A 149 -16.08 -13.66 -23.33
CA ASP A 149 -16.05 -14.78 -22.37
C ASP A 149 -14.88 -15.75 -22.62
N GLY A 150 -14.31 -15.73 -23.83
CA GLY A 150 -13.09 -16.47 -24.19
C GLY A 150 -11.80 -15.70 -23.91
N SER A 151 -11.87 -14.55 -23.23
CA SER A 151 -10.72 -13.70 -22.93
C SER A 151 -10.47 -13.53 -21.43
N ALA A 152 -9.21 -13.30 -21.06
CA ALA A 152 -8.82 -13.04 -19.68
C ALA A 152 -7.87 -11.83 -19.58
N LEU A 153 -7.96 -11.09 -18.49
CA LEU A 153 -6.99 -10.06 -18.14
C LEU A 153 -5.89 -10.66 -17.26
N LEU A 154 -4.64 -10.55 -17.67
CA LEU A 154 -3.49 -10.74 -16.80
C LEU A 154 -3.39 -9.52 -15.88
N ALA A 155 -3.81 -9.69 -14.64
CA ALA A 155 -3.92 -8.62 -13.66
C ALA A 155 -2.69 -8.60 -12.74
N HIS A 156 -1.74 -7.73 -13.06
CA HIS A 156 -0.60 -7.46 -12.17
C HIS A 156 -1.07 -6.79 -10.87
N ASP A 157 -0.33 -6.96 -9.78
CA ASP A 157 -0.59 -6.38 -8.44
C ASP A 157 -0.89 -4.87 -8.49
N ALA A 158 -0.22 -4.14 -9.38
CA ALA A 158 -0.43 -2.69 -9.60
C ALA A 158 -1.83 -2.34 -10.12
N PHE A 159 -2.43 -3.22 -10.92
CA PHE A 159 -3.69 -2.99 -11.65
C PHE A 159 -4.86 -3.86 -11.16
N LEU A 160 -4.61 -4.87 -10.30
CA LEU A 160 -5.64 -5.80 -9.83
C LEU A 160 -6.84 -5.08 -9.20
N ALA A 161 -6.59 -4.19 -8.23
CA ALA A 161 -7.66 -3.47 -7.54
C ALA A 161 -8.47 -2.56 -8.50
N TRP A 162 -7.80 -2.00 -9.51
CA TRP A 162 -8.45 -1.22 -10.57
C TRP A 162 -9.34 -2.12 -11.45
N ALA A 163 -8.83 -3.29 -11.84
CA ALA A 163 -9.60 -4.28 -12.58
C ALA A 163 -10.80 -4.80 -11.79
N GLU A 164 -10.68 -4.97 -10.47
CA GLU A 164 -11.79 -5.36 -9.59
C GLU A 164 -12.86 -4.27 -9.46
N LEU A 165 -12.45 -3.00 -9.51
CA LEU A 165 -13.35 -1.86 -9.38
C LEU A 165 -14.14 -1.56 -10.66
N TYR A 166 -13.50 -1.69 -11.82
CA TYR A 166 -14.04 -1.21 -13.10
C TYR A 166 -14.51 -2.31 -14.06
N LEU A 167 -14.00 -3.54 -13.95
CA LEU A 167 -14.47 -4.65 -14.78
C LEU A 167 -15.67 -5.35 -14.14
N ASP A 168 -16.63 -5.78 -14.98
CA ASP A 168 -17.71 -6.65 -14.54
C ASP A 168 -17.14 -7.91 -13.84
N SER A 169 -17.79 -8.33 -12.76
CA SER A 169 -17.53 -9.58 -12.04
C SER A 169 -17.38 -10.82 -12.93
N ARG A 170 -18.02 -10.82 -14.11
CA ARG A 170 -17.93 -11.90 -15.11
C ARG A 170 -16.60 -11.93 -15.87
N ARG A 171 -15.85 -10.82 -15.92
CA ARG A 171 -14.56 -10.75 -16.62
C ARG A 171 -13.49 -11.50 -15.83
N VAL A 172 -12.85 -12.47 -16.47
CA VAL A 172 -11.83 -13.29 -15.81
C VAL A 172 -10.54 -12.51 -15.67
N LYS A 173 -9.99 -12.55 -14.44
CA LYS A 173 -8.74 -11.92 -14.05
C LYS A 173 -7.78 -13.01 -13.58
N VAL A 174 -6.64 -13.14 -14.25
CA VAL A 174 -5.54 -14.01 -13.83
C VAL A 174 -4.54 -13.15 -13.09
N TYR A 175 -4.56 -13.25 -11.77
CA TYR A 175 -3.64 -12.51 -10.91
C TYR A 175 -2.20 -13.03 -11.08
N PHE A 176 -1.25 -12.10 -11.14
CA PHE A 176 0.16 -12.40 -11.06
C PHE A 176 0.96 -11.26 -10.43
N LYS A 177 2.19 -11.57 -10.00
CA LYS A 177 3.07 -10.59 -9.37
C LYS A 177 4.33 -10.31 -10.19
N ASN A 178 5.09 -11.33 -10.60
CA ASN A 178 6.40 -11.10 -11.21
C ASN A 178 6.59 -11.80 -12.57
N ASP A 179 5.69 -12.71 -12.96
CA ASP A 179 5.92 -13.62 -14.07
C ASP A 179 4.71 -13.59 -15.02
N VAL A 180 4.81 -12.79 -16.08
CA VAL A 180 3.77 -12.60 -17.09
C VAL A 180 3.60 -13.88 -17.92
N GLU A 181 4.70 -14.56 -18.26
CA GLU A 181 4.66 -15.78 -19.08
C GLU A 181 3.92 -16.90 -18.37
N LYS A 182 4.20 -17.12 -17.07
CA LYS A 182 3.47 -18.09 -16.27
C LYS A 182 1.98 -17.77 -16.16
N ALA A 183 1.64 -16.49 -15.99
CA ALA A 183 0.25 -16.04 -15.94
C ALA A 183 -0.48 -16.29 -17.27
N MET A 184 0.19 -15.98 -18.38
CA MET A 184 -0.28 -16.23 -19.73
C MET A 184 -0.50 -17.72 -20.00
N ASN A 185 0.48 -18.57 -19.71
CA ASN A 185 0.37 -20.02 -19.86
C ASN A 185 -0.81 -20.57 -19.02
N THR A 186 -0.97 -20.09 -17.79
CA THR A 186 -2.11 -20.46 -16.93
C THR A 186 -3.45 -20.06 -17.54
N ALA A 187 -3.52 -18.93 -18.25
CA ALA A 187 -4.74 -18.50 -18.93
C ALA A 187 -5.05 -19.39 -20.14
N PHE A 188 -4.05 -19.74 -20.94
CA PHE A 188 -4.22 -20.62 -22.10
C PHE A 188 -4.59 -22.05 -21.69
N GLU A 189 -3.97 -22.60 -20.65
CA GLU A 189 -4.33 -23.91 -20.07
C GLU A 189 -5.79 -23.95 -19.57
N LYS A 190 -6.34 -22.81 -19.16
CA LYS A 190 -7.74 -22.66 -18.74
C LYS A 190 -8.71 -22.45 -19.92
N GLY A 191 -8.21 -22.42 -21.15
CA GLY A 191 -9.02 -22.33 -22.37
C GLY A 191 -9.34 -20.91 -22.85
N PHE A 192 -8.70 -19.87 -22.30
CA PHE A 192 -8.87 -18.51 -22.82
C PHE A 192 -8.08 -18.37 -24.13
N GLY A 193 -8.73 -18.03 -25.25
CA GLY A 193 -8.05 -17.87 -26.54
C GLY A 193 -7.33 -16.52 -26.70
N THR A 194 -7.65 -15.55 -25.84
CA THR A 194 -7.08 -14.20 -25.90
C THR A 194 -6.77 -13.72 -24.50
N VAL A 195 -5.57 -13.19 -24.30
CA VAL A 195 -5.19 -12.56 -23.03
C VAL A 195 -4.90 -11.09 -23.25
N TYR A 196 -5.37 -10.28 -22.30
CA TYR A 196 -5.07 -8.85 -22.24
C TYR A 196 -4.09 -8.58 -21.10
N PHE A 197 -3.23 -7.59 -21.27
CA PHE A 197 -2.32 -7.12 -20.25
C PHE A 197 -2.29 -5.59 -20.24
N VAL A 198 -2.59 -4.99 -19.09
CA VAL A 198 -2.49 -3.53 -18.91
C VAL A 198 -1.13 -3.21 -18.33
N TRP A 199 -0.38 -2.35 -19.01
CA TRP A 199 0.94 -1.91 -18.53
C TRP A 199 1.27 -0.50 -19.00
N TRP A 200 2.32 0.09 -18.42
CA TRP A 200 2.89 1.33 -18.95
C TRP A 200 3.55 1.06 -20.31
N ASN A 201 3.35 1.98 -21.27
CA ASN A 201 4.00 1.94 -22.57
C ASN A 201 5.45 2.48 -22.54
N GLU A 202 5.86 3.04 -21.41
CA GLU A 202 7.22 3.50 -21.13
C GLU A 202 7.73 2.96 -19.79
N ASN A 203 9.05 2.96 -19.60
CA ASN A 203 9.64 2.53 -18.33
C ASN A 203 9.54 3.63 -17.26
N ILE A 204 8.63 3.43 -16.30
CA ILE A 204 8.46 4.31 -15.14
C ILE A 204 9.37 3.96 -13.96
N GLY A 205 10.14 2.87 -14.04
CA GLY A 205 11.07 2.42 -13.00
C GLY A 205 10.41 1.72 -11.80
N TRP A 206 9.13 1.36 -11.91
CA TRP A 206 8.39 0.62 -10.88
C TRP A 206 8.25 -0.85 -11.28
N TYR A 207 8.10 -1.72 -10.28
CA TYR A 207 7.77 -3.15 -10.41
C TYR A 207 8.78 -4.04 -11.15
N ASP A 208 9.83 -3.49 -11.76
CA ASP A 208 10.89 -4.21 -12.48
C ASP A 208 10.32 -5.24 -13.48
N LEU A 209 9.28 -4.82 -14.22
CA LEU A 209 8.54 -5.67 -15.15
C LEU A 209 8.47 -5.01 -16.54
N SER A 210 8.70 -5.82 -17.57
CA SER A 210 8.57 -5.43 -18.97
C SER A 210 7.48 -6.23 -19.67
N VAL A 211 6.89 -5.64 -20.70
CA VAL A 211 5.92 -6.32 -21.56
C VAL A 211 6.66 -7.32 -22.46
N PRO A 212 6.25 -8.60 -22.51
CA PRO A 212 6.85 -9.57 -23.44
C PRO A 212 6.68 -9.13 -24.90
N LYS A 213 7.61 -9.51 -25.78
CA LYS A 213 7.63 -9.01 -27.17
C LYS A 213 6.43 -9.46 -28.02
N ASP A 214 5.80 -10.56 -27.63
CA ASP A 214 4.70 -11.18 -28.38
C ASP A 214 3.36 -10.47 -28.11
N PHE A 215 3.32 -9.53 -27.18
CA PHE A 215 2.17 -8.70 -26.87
C PHE A 215 2.08 -7.50 -27.81
N VAL A 216 0.91 -7.31 -28.42
CA VAL A 216 0.64 -6.20 -29.33
C VAL A 216 -0.24 -5.16 -28.65
N SER A 217 0.14 -3.87 -28.68
CA SER A 217 -0.68 -2.79 -28.15
C SER A 217 -1.95 -2.62 -29.00
N VAL A 218 -3.12 -2.72 -28.37
CA VAL A 218 -4.44 -2.62 -29.01
C VAL A 218 -5.22 -1.37 -28.57
N PHE A 219 -4.81 -0.74 -27.48
CA PHE A 219 -5.34 0.52 -26.98
C PHE A 219 -4.28 1.25 -26.18
N SER A 220 -4.29 2.58 -26.22
CA SER A 220 -3.43 3.44 -25.40
C SER A 220 -4.21 4.64 -24.90
N SER A 221 -4.01 4.98 -23.62
CA SER A 221 -4.42 6.25 -23.01
C SER A 221 -3.20 6.81 -22.30
N GLY A 222 -2.71 7.96 -22.75
CA GLY A 222 -1.50 8.58 -22.22
C GLY A 222 -0.33 7.59 -22.10
N ARG A 223 0.08 7.30 -20.87
CA ARG A 223 1.22 6.40 -20.57
C ARG A 223 0.83 4.94 -20.33
N ILE A 224 -0.46 4.63 -20.38
CA ILE A 224 -1.01 3.29 -20.16
C ILE A 224 -1.43 2.70 -21.50
N ALA A 225 -1.08 1.44 -21.72
CA ALA A 225 -1.51 0.68 -22.87
C ALA A 225 -2.14 -0.64 -22.45
N VAL A 226 -3.10 -1.08 -23.27
CA VAL A 226 -3.64 -2.44 -23.23
C VAL A 226 -2.95 -3.22 -24.33
N PHE A 227 -2.32 -4.31 -23.96
CA PHE A 227 -1.69 -5.24 -24.86
C PHE A 227 -2.52 -6.51 -24.99
N GLU A 228 -2.51 -7.11 -26.17
CA GLU A 228 -3.21 -8.34 -26.50
C GLU A 228 -2.20 -9.41 -26.94
N HIS A 229 -2.42 -10.65 -26.50
CA HIS A 229 -1.76 -11.83 -27.03
C HIS A 229 -2.81 -12.92 -27.30
N ARG A 230 -2.65 -13.65 -28.41
CA ARG A 230 -3.55 -14.74 -28.80
C ARG A 230 -2.77 -16.05 -28.86
N ASN A 231 -3.40 -17.13 -28.46
CA ASN A 231 -2.86 -18.49 -28.64
C ASN A 231 -2.99 -18.94 -30.09
#